data_AF-A0AA40G5S3-F1
#
_entry.id   AF-A0AA40G5S3-F1
#
_cell.length_a   1.000
_cell.length_b   1.000
_cell.length_c   1.000
_cell.angle_alpha   90.00
_cell.angle_beta   90.00
_cell.angle_gamma   90.00
#
_symmetry.space_group_name_H-M   'P 1'
#
loop_
_entity.id
_entity.type
_entity.pdbx_description
1 polymer ?
#
loop_
_entity_poly.entity_id
_entity_poly.type
_entity_poly.pdbx_seq_one_letter_code
_entity_poly.pdbx_strand_id
1 'polypeptide(L)'
;MPVVPAEVAVTRNTPGASKLAMTKKHVMKDAKAEATPAKIKAFGTALPWKLRFVPPNNQVQKKWLQCENVPKDIETMEVVWKDILDLRSVRGFVEWLQQHPEVTTLLILRRDFHRYRSVRY
;
A
#
# COMPACT_ATOMS: atom_id res chain seq x y z
N MET A 1 -17.82 -7.00 -8.59
CA MET A 1 -17.17 -8.31 -8.34
C MET A 1 -17.18 -8.53 -6.83
N PRO A 2 -17.67 -9.67 -6.31
CA PRO A 2 -17.69 -9.89 -4.87
C PRO A 2 -16.27 -10.02 -4.32
N VAL A 3 -16.05 -9.48 -3.13
CA VAL A 3 -14.77 -9.54 -2.39
C VAL A 3 -15.03 -10.10 -1.00
N VAL A 4 -14.03 -10.77 -0.43
CA VAL A 4 -14.13 -11.33 0.93
C VAL A 4 -12.99 -10.81 1.82
N PRO A 5 -13.15 -10.87 3.17
CA PRO A 5 -12.04 -10.62 4.09
C PRO A 5 -10.84 -11.53 3.80
N ALA A 6 -9.64 -11.08 4.16
CA ALA A 6 -8.40 -11.78 3.80
C ALA A 6 -8.34 -13.18 4.43
N GLU A 7 -8.83 -13.30 5.66
CA GLU A 7 -8.88 -14.54 6.44
C GLU A 7 -9.74 -15.57 5.71
N VAL A 8 -10.94 -15.16 5.28
CA VAL A 8 -11.87 -16.01 4.52
C VAL A 8 -11.27 -16.41 3.17
N ALA A 9 -10.59 -15.48 2.48
CA ALA A 9 -9.92 -15.75 1.20
C ALA A 9 -8.81 -16.80 1.36
N VAL A 10 -8.02 -16.71 2.45
CA VAL A 10 -6.93 -17.65 2.74
C VAL A 10 -7.48 -19.02 3.13
N THR A 11 -8.46 -19.07 4.04
CA THR A 11 -9.10 -20.34 4.45
C THR A 11 -9.71 -21.09 3.27
N ARG A 12 -10.24 -20.35 2.28
CA ARG A 12 -10.81 -20.92 1.05
C ARG A 12 -9.80 -21.09 -0.09
N ASN A 13 -8.50 -20.96 0.17
CA ASN A 13 -7.42 -21.07 -0.82
C ASN A 13 -7.63 -20.19 -2.08
N THR A 14 -8.22 -19.01 -1.90
CA THR A 14 -8.51 -18.04 -2.96
C THR A 14 -8.01 -16.63 -2.59
N PRO A 15 -6.70 -16.46 -2.33
CA PRO A 15 -6.13 -15.21 -1.81
C PRO A 15 -6.38 -14.00 -2.74
N GLY A 16 -6.52 -14.24 -4.04
CA GLY A 16 -6.87 -13.23 -5.03
C GLY A 16 -8.26 -12.62 -4.87
N ALA A 17 -9.18 -13.26 -4.12
CA ALA A 17 -10.52 -12.75 -3.82
C ALA A 17 -10.55 -11.83 -2.59
N SER A 18 -9.42 -11.68 -1.88
CA SER A 18 -9.32 -10.76 -0.75
C SER A 18 -9.58 -9.32 -1.18
N LYS A 19 -10.20 -8.54 -0.29
CA LYS A 19 -10.50 -7.12 -0.52
C LYS A 19 -9.28 -6.34 -1.01
N LEU A 20 -8.13 -6.48 -0.35
CA LEU A 20 -6.91 -5.76 -0.72
C LEU A 20 -6.40 -6.14 -2.12
N ALA A 21 -6.28 -7.44 -2.41
CA ALA A 21 -5.80 -7.92 -3.71
C ALA A 21 -6.73 -7.46 -4.85
N MET A 22 -8.03 -7.54 -4.61
CA MET A 22 -9.02 -7.09 -5.57
C MET A 22 -9.01 -5.57 -5.76
N THR A 23 -8.89 -4.78 -4.70
CA THR A 23 -8.76 -3.32 -4.83
C THR A 23 -7.53 -2.95 -5.65
N LYS A 24 -6.36 -3.54 -5.36
CA LYS A 24 -5.13 -3.32 -6.15
C LYS A 24 -5.36 -3.64 -7.63
N LYS A 25 -6.00 -4.77 -7.93
CA LYS A 25 -6.33 -5.18 -9.30
C LYS A 25 -7.24 -4.17 -10.01
N HIS A 26 -8.21 -3.58 -9.32
CA HIS A 26 -9.09 -2.57 -9.91
C HIS A 26 -8.35 -1.25 -10.14
N VAL A 27 -7.59 -0.77 -9.17
CA VAL A 27 -6.77 0.45 -9.33
C VAL A 27 -5.83 0.32 -10.55
N MET A 28 -5.20 -0.84 -10.73
CA MET A 28 -4.37 -1.11 -11.91
C MET A 28 -5.16 -1.14 -13.22
N LYS A 29 -6.40 -1.65 -13.21
CA LYS A 29 -7.27 -1.63 -14.39
C LYS A 29 -7.69 -0.22 -14.74
N ASP A 30 -8.03 0.58 -13.75
CA ASP A 30 -8.43 1.98 -13.96
C ASP A 30 -7.26 2.78 -14.52
N ALA A 31 -6.05 2.62 -13.96
CA ALA A 31 -4.84 3.23 -14.51
C ALA A 31 -4.59 2.83 -15.99
N LYS A 32 -4.82 1.55 -16.34
CA LYS A 32 -4.73 1.08 -17.74
C LYS A 32 -5.82 1.68 -18.63
N ALA A 33 -7.04 1.84 -18.12
CA ALA A 33 -8.14 2.44 -18.86
C ALA A 33 -7.86 3.92 -19.16
N GLU A 34 -7.29 4.66 -18.22
CA GLU A 34 -6.84 6.05 -18.44
C GLU A 34 -5.74 6.14 -19.50
N ALA A 35 -4.80 5.19 -19.50
CA ALA A 35 -3.73 5.13 -20.50
C ALA A 35 -4.19 4.67 -21.89
N THR A 36 -5.43 4.17 -22.02
CA THR A 36 -5.94 3.67 -23.29
C THR A 36 -6.35 4.82 -24.20
N PRO A 37 -5.87 4.89 -25.46
CA PRO A 37 -6.26 5.95 -26.38
C PRO A 37 -7.77 6.01 -26.61
N ALA A 38 -8.30 7.22 -26.79
CA ALA A 38 -9.70 7.43 -27.12
C ALA A 38 -10.06 6.75 -28.45
N LYS A 39 -11.11 5.93 -28.45
CA LYS A 39 -11.64 5.27 -29.66
C LYS A 39 -12.93 5.97 -30.05
N ILE A 40 -12.78 7.01 -30.88
CA ILE A 40 -13.88 7.88 -31.30
C ILE A 40 -14.20 7.79 -32.80
N LYS A 41 -13.33 7.15 -33.59
CA LYS A 41 -13.47 6.97 -35.04
C LYS A 41 -13.24 5.51 -35.41
N ALA A 42 -13.96 5.04 -36.43
CA ALA A 42 -13.76 3.74 -37.06
C ALA A 42 -14.12 3.86 -38.55
N PHE A 43 -13.46 3.09 -39.42
CA PHE A 43 -13.71 3.09 -40.87
C PHE A 43 -13.73 4.50 -41.51
N GLY A 44 -12.81 5.38 -41.07
CA GLY A 44 -12.73 6.76 -41.57
C GLY A 44 -13.86 7.70 -41.13
N THR A 45 -14.83 7.22 -40.34
CA THR A 45 -15.98 8.00 -39.86
C THR A 45 -16.00 8.10 -38.34
N ALA A 46 -16.73 9.09 -37.81
CA ALA A 46 -16.91 9.25 -36.37
C ALA A 46 -17.91 8.22 -35.84
N LEU A 47 -17.56 7.53 -34.76
CA LEU A 47 -18.47 6.59 -34.10
C LEU A 47 -19.66 7.35 -33.48
N PRO A 48 -20.86 6.74 -33.41
CA PRO A 48 -21.96 7.24 -32.59
C PRO A 48 -21.55 7.35 -31.12
N TRP A 49 -22.07 8.35 -30.39
CA TRP A 49 -21.66 8.64 -29.00
C TRP A 49 -21.65 7.41 -28.09
N LYS A 50 -22.69 6.57 -28.16
CA LYS A 50 -22.83 5.35 -27.36
C LYS A 50 -21.74 4.30 -27.59
N LEU A 51 -21.03 4.36 -28.71
CA LEU A 51 -19.96 3.44 -29.10
C LEU A 51 -18.56 4.03 -28.94
N ARG A 52 -18.46 5.32 -28.57
CA ARG A 52 -17.18 5.98 -28.34
C ARG A 52 -16.62 5.52 -27.00
N PHE A 53 -15.33 5.22 -26.99
CA PHE A 53 -14.57 5.12 -25.76
C PHE A 53 -13.76 6.40 -25.56
N VAL A 54 -14.03 7.10 -24.46
CA VAL A 54 -13.24 8.24 -23.99
C VAL A 54 -12.59 7.81 -22.67
N PRO A 55 -11.26 7.81 -22.57
CA PRO A 55 -10.59 7.41 -21.35
C PRO A 55 -10.96 8.36 -20.21
N PRO A 56 -11.13 7.83 -18.98
CA PRO A 56 -11.29 8.68 -17.80
C PRO A 56 -10.00 9.48 -17.52
N ASN A 57 -10.13 10.58 -16.78
CA ASN A 57 -9.01 11.45 -16.41
C ASN A 57 -9.00 11.72 -14.89
N ASN A 58 -8.99 10.64 -14.11
CA ASN A 58 -8.96 10.70 -12.65
C ASN A 58 -7.52 10.77 -12.10
N GLN A 59 -6.51 10.60 -12.97
CA GLN A 59 -5.08 10.60 -12.63
C GLN A 59 -4.73 9.49 -11.64
N VAL A 60 -5.26 8.28 -11.87
CA VAL A 60 -5.13 7.13 -10.97
C VAL A 60 -3.67 6.80 -10.72
N GLN A 61 -2.83 6.84 -11.77
CA GLN A 61 -1.40 6.58 -11.65
C GLN A 61 -0.72 7.50 -10.61
N LYS A 62 -0.96 8.80 -10.70
CA LYS A 62 -0.34 9.82 -9.85
C LYS A 62 -0.86 9.77 -8.42
N LYS A 63 -2.18 9.69 -8.26
CA LYS A 63 -2.84 9.79 -6.96
C LYS A 63 -2.78 8.50 -6.13
N TRP A 64 -2.91 7.34 -6.78
CA TRP A 64 -3.05 6.06 -6.08
C TRP A 64 -1.80 5.19 -6.11
N LEU A 65 -0.98 5.27 -7.16
CA LEU A 65 0.21 4.41 -7.29
C LEU A 65 1.49 5.16 -6.92
N GLN A 66 1.62 6.43 -7.32
CA GLN A 66 2.77 7.27 -6.99
C GLN A 66 2.56 8.08 -5.72
N CYS A 67 1.31 8.27 -5.29
CA CYS A 67 0.94 9.00 -4.09
C CYS A 67 1.66 10.36 -3.97
N GLU A 68 1.75 11.14 -5.06
CA GLU A 68 2.58 12.37 -5.14
C GLU A 68 2.31 13.40 -4.02
N ASN A 69 1.12 13.37 -3.42
CA ASN A 69 0.72 14.27 -2.33
C ASN A 69 1.07 13.75 -0.93
N VAL A 70 1.60 12.54 -0.80
CA VAL A 70 2.01 11.97 0.49
C VAL A 70 3.45 12.40 0.76
N PRO A 71 3.73 13.11 1.87
CA PRO A 71 5.09 13.43 2.27
C PRO A 71 5.95 12.16 2.41
N LYS A 72 7.18 12.19 1.88
CA LYS A 72 8.10 11.04 1.89
C LYS A 72 8.34 10.49 3.30
N ASP A 73 8.40 11.38 4.29
CA ASP A 73 8.67 11.03 5.67
C ASP A 73 7.50 10.25 6.32
N ILE A 74 6.29 10.40 5.77
CA ILE A 74 5.12 9.59 6.12
C ILE A 74 5.16 8.28 5.31
N GLU A 75 5.55 8.30 4.04
CA GLU A 75 5.71 7.07 3.25
C GLU A 75 6.69 6.08 3.90
N THR A 76 7.81 6.56 4.42
CA THR A 76 8.82 5.74 5.12
C THR A 76 8.44 5.37 6.56
N MET A 77 7.34 5.95 7.07
CA MET A 77 6.96 5.95 8.49
C MET A 77 8.06 6.49 9.43
N GLU A 78 9.08 7.16 8.90
CA GLU A 78 10.26 7.56 9.67
C GLU A 78 9.92 8.55 10.78
N VAL A 79 9.06 9.54 10.47
CA VAL A 79 8.60 10.52 11.46
C VAL A 79 7.78 9.85 12.56
N VAL A 80 6.90 8.93 12.18
CA VAL A 80 6.06 8.19 13.14
C VAL A 80 6.93 7.34 14.07
N TRP A 81 7.92 6.63 13.53
CA TRP A 81 8.82 5.82 14.33
C TRP A 81 9.74 6.66 15.21
N LYS A 82 10.24 7.78 14.71
CA LYS A 82 11.05 8.71 15.51
C LYS A 82 10.26 9.17 16.74
N ASP A 83 9.02 9.60 16.55
CA ASP A 83 8.19 10.09 17.65
C ASP A 83 7.86 8.97 18.65
N ILE A 84 7.56 7.75 18.17
CA ILE A 84 7.34 6.58 19.05
C ILE A 84 8.60 6.25 19.85
N LEU A 85 9.77 6.27 19.22
CA LEU A 85 11.05 5.96 19.87
C LEU A 85 11.48 7.03 20.87
N ASP A 86 11.09 8.28 20.66
CA ASP A 86 11.36 9.39 21.58
C ASP A 86 10.43 9.39 22.81
N LEU A 87 9.37 8.57 22.83
CA LEU A 87 8.51 8.42 24.01
C LEU A 87 9.31 7.87 25.20
N ARG A 88 9.20 8.56 26.35
CA ARG A 88 9.86 8.14 27.61
C ARG A 88 9.50 6.72 28.03
N SER A 89 8.25 6.30 27.81
CA SER A 89 7.78 4.94 28.10
C SER A 89 8.49 3.89 27.25
N VAL A 90 8.66 4.16 25.95
CA VAL A 90 9.35 3.25 25.02
C VAL A 90 10.83 3.18 25.35
N ARG A 91 11.48 4.32 25.63
CA ARG A 91 12.88 4.35 26.09
C ARG A 91 13.08 3.56 27.38
N GLY A 92 12.27 3.82 28.40
CA GLY A 92 12.35 3.12 29.68
C GLY A 92 12.12 1.62 29.53
N PHE A 93 11.20 1.22 28.65
CA PHE A 93 10.98 -0.21 28.35
C PHE A 93 12.17 -0.85 27.64
N VAL A 94 12.81 -0.14 26.68
CA VAL A 94 14.02 -0.62 26.01
C VAL A 94 15.19 -0.74 26.99
N GLU A 95 15.39 0.25 27.86
CA GLU A 95 16.40 0.22 28.93
C GLU A 95 16.14 -0.95 29.90
N TRP A 96 14.89 -1.19 30.27
CA TRP A 96 14.48 -2.34 31.08
C TRP A 96 14.76 -3.68 30.38
N LEU A 97 14.43 -3.82 29.08
CA LEU A 97 14.72 -5.03 28.31
C LEU A 97 16.23 -5.34 28.22
N GLN A 98 17.09 -4.31 28.19
CA GLN A 98 18.55 -4.51 28.21
C GLN A 98 19.05 -5.08 29.54
N GLN A 99 18.39 -4.73 30.64
CA GLN A 99 18.69 -5.25 31.98
C GLN A 99 18.10 -6.64 32.23
N HIS A 100 17.11 -7.04 31.42
CA HIS A 100 16.37 -8.30 31.52
C HIS A 100 16.48 -9.13 30.22
N PRO A 101 17.69 -9.58 29.83
CA PRO A 101 17.90 -10.34 28.61
C PRO A 101 17.13 -11.68 28.56
N GLU A 102 16.78 -12.24 29.72
CA GLU A 102 15.95 -13.44 29.87
C GLU A 102 14.55 -13.28 29.25
N VAL A 103 14.00 -12.06 29.28
CA VAL A 103 12.68 -11.72 28.72
C VAL A 103 12.76 -11.52 27.19
N THR A 104 13.93 -11.18 26.67
CA THR A 104 14.16 -10.83 25.24
C THR A 104 14.01 -12.03 24.30
N THR A 105 13.89 -13.26 24.85
CA THR A 105 13.68 -14.51 24.09
C THR A 105 12.33 -14.56 23.35
N LEU A 106 11.39 -13.64 23.60
CA LEU A 106 10.18 -13.48 22.79
C LEU A 106 10.48 -12.70 21.50
N LEU A 107 10.99 -13.45 20.52
CA LEU A 107 11.57 -13.16 19.20
C LEU A 107 10.83 -12.21 18.21
N ILE A 108 9.88 -11.39 18.63
CA ILE A 108 9.13 -10.51 17.69
C ILE A 108 9.72 -9.09 17.68
N LEU A 109 10.04 -8.51 18.84
CA LEU A 109 10.46 -7.10 18.92
C LEU A 109 11.88 -6.84 18.40
N ARG A 110 12.79 -7.82 18.50
CA ARG A 110 14.20 -7.66 18.10
C ARG A 110 14.37 -7.53 16.58
N ARG A 111 13.48 -8.17 15.80
CA ARG A 111 13.59 -8.26 14.33
C ARG A 111 13.17 -6.96 13.65
N ASP A 112 12.16 -6.28 14.18
CA ASP A 112 11.67 -5.01 13.64
C ASP A 112 12.55 -3.82 14.11
N PHE A 113 13.06 -3.85 15.34
CA PHE A 113 13.98 -2.82 15.83
C PHE A 113 15.36 -2.82 15.12
N HIS A 114 15.96 -3.98 14.87
CA HIS A 114 17.25 -4.04 14.17
C HIS A 114 17.15 -3.63 12.69
N ARG A 115 16.02 -3.92 12.03
CA ARG A 115 15.79 -3.53 10.63
C ARG A 115 15.78 -2.00 10.46
N TYR A 116 15.27 -1.27 11.45
CA TYR A 116 15.29 0.20 11.44
C TYR A 116 16.65 0.80 11.82
N ARG A 117 17.42 0.15 12.70
CA ARG A 117 18.77 0.64 13.07
C ARG A 117 19.81 0.46 11.95
N SER A 118 19.62 -0.51 11.06
CA SER A 118 20.55 -0.79 9.94
C SER A 118 20.42 0.15 8.73
N VAL A 119 19.49 1.11 8.74
CA VAL A 119 19.36 2.15 7.69
C VAL A 119 20.17 3.41 8.04
N ARG A 120 20.78 3.44 9.23
CA ARG A 120 21.80 4.42 9.62
C ARG A 120 23.08 3.67 9.94
N TYR A 121 23.83 3.29 8.91
CA TYR A 121 25.30 3.27 8.79
C TYR A 121 25.66 2.73 7.41
#